data_AF-A0A117L280-F1
#
_entry.id   AF-A0A117L280-F1
#
_cell.length_a   1.000
_cell.length_b   1.000
_cell.length_c   1.000
_cell.angle_alpha   90.00
_cell.angle_beta   90.00
_cell.angle_gamma   90.00
#
_symmetry.space_group_name_H-M   'P 1'
#
loop_
_entity.id
_entity.type
_entity.pdbx_description
1 polymer ?
#
loop_
_entity_poly.entity_id
_entity_poly.type
_entity_poly.pdbx_seq_one_letter_code
_entity_poly.pdbx_strand_id
1 'polypeptide(L)'
;MEIEEYLIVVGLLLVLGFFIYPSESLSKTFCEGSFGTLGSYEISVQGGFLKVYHKGEEVFTVKEEQIFVKKVNINYSYSEGCYTVIIREKPEKALYLFIGGMLLIGVAFYYMAFLRYR
;
A
#
# COMPACT_ATOMS: atom_id res chain seq x y z
N MET A 1 -11.23 23.97 25.27
CA MET A 1 -10.21 23.17 24.57
C MET A 1 -9.22 24.15 24.00
N GLU A 2 -7.96 24.02 24.35
CA GLU A 2 -6.90 24.93 23.90
C GLU A 2 -6.49 24.59 22.46
N ILE A 3 -5.81 25.50 21.77
CA ILE A 3 -5.48 25.35 20.35
C ILE A 3 -4.64 24.09 20.11
N GLU A 4 -3.76 23.76 21.04
CA GLU A 4 -2.87 22.61 21.04
C GLU A 4 -3.64 21.30 21.17
N GLU A 5 -4.63 21.25 22.06
CA GLU A 5 -5.53 20.12 22.21
C GLU A 5 -6.34 19.91 20.93
N TYR A 6 -6.79 20.99 20.29
CA TYR A 6 -7.49 20.93 18.99
C TYR A 6 -6.58 20.35 17.88
N LEU A 7 -5.32 20.78 17.81
CA LEU A 7 -4.35 20.27 16.85
C LEU A 7 -4.07 18.78 17.05
N ILE A 8 -4.02 18.30 18.30
CA ILE A 8 -3.88 16.88 18.60
C ILE A 8 -5.11 16.11 18.14
N VAL A 9 -6.31 16.59 18.44
CA VAL A 9 -7.56 15.93 18.03
C VAL A 9 -7.65 15.86 16.51
N VAL A 10 -7.37 16.96 15.80
CA VAL A 10 -7.36 16.98 14.33
C VAL A 10 -6.29 16.03 13.77
N GLY A 11 -5.08 16.06 14.33
CA GLY A 11 -4.02 15.15 13.90
C GLY A 11 -4.38 13.68 14.09
N LEU A 12 -5.04 13.34 15.20
CA LEU A 12 -5.52 11.99 15.48
C LEU A 12 -6.64 11.57 14.51
N LEU A 13 -7.55 12.48 14.17
CA LEU A 13 -8.57 12.25 13.14
C LEU A 13 -7.97 11.99 11.77
N LEU A 14 -6.88 12.68 11.39
CA LEU A 14 -6.17 12.42 10.14
C LEU A 14 -5.49 11.04 10.13
N VAL A 15 -4.86 10.66 11.25
CA VAL A 15 -4.26 9.32 11.41
C VAL A 15 -5.35 8.23 11.34
N LEU A 16 -6.48 8.42 12.00
CA LEU A 16 -7.61 7.50 11.89
C LEU A 16 -8.13 7.44 10.45
N GLY A 17 -8.22 8.59 9.78
CA GLY A 17 -8.55 8.73 8.37
C GLY A 17 -7.69 7.86 7.46
N PHE A 18 -6.37 7.79 7.71
CA PHE A 18 -5.47 6.88 6.99
C PHE A 18 -5.85 5.41 7.16
N PHE A 19 -6.16 4.96 8.37
CA PHE A 19 -6.51 3.56 8.63
C PHE A 19 -7.82 3.16 7.95
N ILE A 20 -8.84 4.02 8.00
CA ILE A 20 -10.13 3.78 7.35
C ILE A 20 -10.14 4.09 5.84
N TYR A 21 -9.09 4.70 5.31
CA TYR A 21 -9.02 5.04 3.89
C TYR A 21 -9.15 3.77 3.03
N PRO A 22 -10.09 3.73 2.07
CA PRO A 22 -10.36 2.56 1.27
C PRO A 22 -9.11 2.14 0.48
N SER A 23 -8.86 0.84 0.41
CA SER A 23 -7.82 0.29 -0.47
C SER A 23 -8.35 0.23 -1.89
N GLU A 24 -7.50 0.54 -2.86
CA GLU A 24 -7.81 0.42 -4.27
C GLU A 24 -7.53 -1.01 -4.74
N SER A 25 -8.40 -1.50 -5.63
CA SER A 25 -8.27 -2.81 -6.24
C SER A 25 -7.72 -2.62 -7.65
N LEU A 26 -6.44 -2.90 -7.84
CA LEU A 26 -5.78 -2.82 -9.13
C LEU A 26 -5.84 -4.18 -9.81
N SER A 27 -6.37 -4.22 -11.03
CA SER A 27 -6.50 -5.45 -11.82
C SER A 27 -5.89 -5.25 -13.20
N LYS A 28 -5.06 -6.19 -13.63
CA LYS A 28 -4.49 -6.19 -14.98
C LYS A 28 -4.11 -7.60 -15.42
N THR A 29 -4.23 -7.83 -16.73
CA THR A 29 -3.90 -9.11 -17.36
C THR A 29 -2.50 -9.07 -17.97
N PHE A 30 -1.75 -10.15 -17.77
CA PHE A 30 -0.38 -10.36 -18.26
C PHE A 30 -0.30 -11.73 -18.93
N CYS A 31 0.09 -11.76 -20.19
CA CYS A 31 0.24 -12.99 -20.97
C CYS A 31 1.71 -13.41 -21.05
N GLU A 32 1.98 -14.61 -21.53
CA GLU A 32 3.35 -15.12 -21.70
C GLU A 32 4.28 -14.10 -22.40
N GLY A 33 5.46 -13.89 -21.82
CA GLY A 33 6.44 -12.89 -22.29
C GLY A 33 6.14 -11.45 -21.88
N SER A 34 5.06 -11.19 -21.14
CA SER A 34 4.73 -9.84 -20.66
C SER A 34 5.56 -9.46 -19.43
N PHE A 35 6.01 -8.21 -19.41
CA PHE A 35 6.62 -7.55 -18.26
C PHE A 35 5.96 -6.19 -18.05
N GLY A 36 5.70 -5.82 -16.81
CA GLY A 36 5.19 -4.49 -16.49
C GLY A 36 4.89 -4.30 -15.01
N THR A 37 4.24 -3.20 -14.69
CA THR A 37 3.90 -2.84 -13.31
C THR A 37 2.39 -2.84 -13.08
N LEU A 38 2.01 -3.14 -11.83
CA LEU A 38 0.65 -3.03 -11.30
C LEU A 38 0.73 -2.45 -9.89
N GLY A 39 0.46 -1.15 -9.76
CA GLY A 39 0.71 -0.43 -8.50
C GLY A 39 2.20 -0.37 -8.18
N SER A 40 2.56 -0.70 -6.94
CA SER A 40 3.96 -0.82 -6.50
C SER A 40 4.64 -2.16 -6.85
N TYR A 41 3.95 -3.05 -7.54
CA TYR A 41 4.44 -4.38 -7.89
C TYR A 41 4.92 -4.47 -9.34
N GLU A 42 6.03 -5.17 -9.55
CA GLU A 42 6.52 -5.56 -10.86
C GLU A 42 6.07 -6.99 -11.16
N ILE A 43 5.54 -7.20 -12.36
CA ILE A 43 4.96 -8.46 -12.78
C ILE A 43 5.69 -8.93 -14.04
N SER A 44 6.09 -10.19 -14.04
CA SER A 44 6.73 -10.87 -15.16
C SER A 44 6.08 -12.21 -15.40
N VAL A 45 5.75 -12.51 -16.66
CA VAL A 45 5.26 -13.85 -17.05
C VAL A 45 6.27 -14.49 -17.99
N GLN A 46 6.92 -15.56 -17.55
CA GLN A 46 7.95 -16.25 -18.34
C GLN A 46 7.96 -17.76 -18.06
N GLY A 47 7.98 -18.57 -19.11
CA GLY A 47 7.94 -20.03 -19.03
C GLY A 47 6.65 -20.55 -18.42
N GLY A 48 5.53 -19.81 -18.57
CA GLY A 48 4.27 -20.07 -17.90
C GLY A 48 4.24 -19.69 -16.42
N PHE A 49 5.32 -19.16 -15.85
CA PHE A 49 5.35 -18.68 -14.47
C PHE A 49 4.96 -17.22 -14.39
N LEU A 50 3.96 -16.90 -13.58
CA LEU A 50 3.72 -15.54 -13.11
C LEU A 50 4.62 -15.29 -11.89
N LYS A 51 5.54 -14.34 -12.01
CA LYS A 51 6.39 -13.84 -10.93
C LYS A 51 6.03 -12.41 -10.60
N VAL A 52 5.91 -12.12 -9.32
CA VAL A 52 5.60 -10.79 -8.80
C VAL A 52 6.72 -10.38 -7.85
N TYR A 53 7.26 -9.20 -8.10
CA TYR A 53 8.29 -8.57 -7.30
C TYR A 53 7.73 -7.31 -6.65
N HIS A 54 8.18 -7.04 -5.43
CA HIS A 54 7.90 -5.80 -4.72
C HIS A 54 9.21 -5.27 -4.16
N LYS A 55 9.61 -4.07 -4.59
CA LYS A 55 10.89 -3.42 -4.20
C LYS A 55 12.12 -4.32 -4.45
N GLY A 56 12.12 -5.04 -5.57
CA GLY A 56 13.22 -5.94 -5.97
C GLY A 56 13.22 -7.33 -5.30
N GLU A 57 12.29 -7.60 -4.38
CA GLU A 57 12.14 -8.92 -3.76
C GLU A 57 11.03 -9.73 -4.44
N GLU A 58 11.29 -11.01 -4.74
CA GLU A 58 10.23 -11.92 -5.20
C GLU A 58 9.27 -12.23 -4.06
N VAL A 59 8.01 -11.82 -4.22
CA VAL A 59 6.99 -11.91 -3.18
C VAL A 59 5.88 -12.90 -3.53
N PHE A 60 5.69 -13.20 -4.80
CA PHE A 60 4.69 -14.17 -5.24
C PHE A 60 5.11 -14.84 -6.55
N THR A 61 5.04 -16.17 -6.60
CA THR A 61 5.31 -16.93 -7.83
C THR A 61 4.33 -18.08 -7.95
N VAL A 62 3.75 -18.21 -9.13
CA VAL A 62 2.76 -19.24 -9.44
C VAL A 62 2.94 -19.74 -10.88
N LYS A 63 2.59 -21.01 -11.10
CA LYS A 63 2.38 -21.59 -12.42
C LYS A 63 1.01 -22.24 -12.46
N GLU A 64 0.12 -21.71 -13.29
CA GLU A 64 -1.27 -22.14 -13.43
C GLU A 64 -1.94 -22.11 -12.05
N GLU A 65 -2.27 -23.26 -11.46
CA GLU A 65 -2.89 -23.36 -10.13
C GLU A 65 -1.87 -23.57 -8.99
N GLN A 66 -0.60 -23.83 -9.32
CA GLN A 66 0.45 -24.19 -8.36
C GLN A 66 1.22 -22.97 -7.88
N ILE A 67 1.09 -22.66 -6.58
CA ILE A 67 1.79 -21.55 -5.93
C ILE A 67 3.13 -22.04 -5.37
N PHE A 68 4.22 -21.40 -5.77
CA PHE A 68 5.58 -21.71 -5.31
C PHE A 68 6.04 -20.76 -4.20
N VAL A 69 5.69 -19.48 -4.31
CA VAL A 69 6.05 -18.43 -3.34
C VAL A 69 4.81 -17.62 -3.02
N LYS A 70 4.54 -17.41 -1.73
CA LYS A 70 3.44 -16.57 -1.24
C LYS A 70 3.84 -15.79 0.01
N LYS A 71 4.56 -14.69 -0.18
CA LYS A 71 4.89 -13.73 0.89
C LYS A 71 3.78 -12.68 1.09
N VAL A 72 3.04 -12.41 0.02
CA VAL A 72 1.90 -11.47 0.00
C VAL A 72 0.65 -12.16 -0.51
N ASN A 73 -0.51 -11.66 -0.09
CA ASN A 73 -1.79 -12.17 -0.55
C ASN A 73 -2.19 -11.48 -1.86
N ILE A 74 -1.90 -12.14 -2.99
CA ILE A 74 -2.27 -11.70 -4.32
C ILE A 74 -3.34 -12.64 -4.87
N ASN A 75 -4.43 -12.07 -5.36
CA ASN A 75 -5.44 -12.82 -6.08
C ASN A 75 -5.06 -12.88 -7.55
N TYR A 76 -5.19 -14.05 -8.17
CA TYR A 76 -4.95 -14.20 -9.58
C TYR A 76 -5.96 -15.18 -10.19
N SER A 77 -6.18 -15.07 -11.49
CA SER A 77 -6.83 -16.09 -12.30
C SER A 77 -6.00 -16.38 -13.53
N TYR A 78 -6.03 -17.61 -14.01
CA TYR A 78 -5.34 -18.04 -15.21
C TYR A 78 -6.35 -18.51 -16.26
N SER A 79 -6.27 -17.97 -17.46
CA SER A 79 -7.13 -18.33 -18.59
C SER A 79 -6.38 -18.12 -19.89
N GLU A 80 -6.45 -19.09 -20.81
CA GLU A 80 -5.90 -18.99 -22.17
C GLU A 80 -4.42 -18.56 -22.25
N GLY A 81 -3.58 -18.98 -21.29
CA GLY A 81 -2.16 -18.59 -21.28
C GLY A 81 -1.87 -17.21 -20.71
N CYS A 82 -2.88 -16.55 -20.13
CA CYS A 82 -2.75 -15.24 -19.50
C CYS A 82 -3.17 -15.28 -18.02
N TYR A 83 -2.46 -14.50 -17.21
CA TYR A 83 -2.75 -14.28 -15.80
C TYR A 83 -3.44 -12.94 -15.60
N THR A 84 -4.62 -12.93 -14.98
CA THR A 84 -5.23 -11.70 -14.49
C THR A 84 -4.90 -11.56 -13.01
N VAL A 85 -4.15 -10.52 -12.66
CA VAL A 85 -3.64 -10.29 -11.30
C VAL A 85 -4.44 -9.16 -10.67
N ILE A 86 -4.91 -9.41 -9.45
CA ILE A 86 -5.68 -8.45 -8.65
C ILE A 86 -4.93 -8.18 -7.35
N ILE A 87 -4.49 -6.94 -7.19
CA ILE A 87 -3.73 -6.46 -6.04
C ILE A 87 -4.58 -5.43 -5.29
N ARG A 88 -4.60 -5.53 -3.96
CA ARG A 88 -5.20 -4.52 -3.09
C ARG A 88 -4.10 -3.70 -2.45
N GLU A 89 -4.11 -2.40 -2.70
CA GLU A 89 -3.10 -1.48 -2.19
C GLU A 89 -3.75 -0.22 -1.62
N LYS A 90 -3.18 0.33 -0.54
CA LYS A 90 -3.60 1.65 -0.05
C LYS A 90 -3.02 2.72 -0.97
N PRO A 91 -3.83 3.65 -1.50
CA PRO A 91 -3.33 4.68 -2.39
C PRO A 91 -2.36 5.62 -1.67
N GLU A 92 -1.39 6.17 -2.42
CA GLU A 92 -0.40 7.10 -1.88
C GLU A 92 -1.03 8.31 -1.18
N LYS A 93 -2.21 8.75 -1.66
CA LYS A 93 -2.95 9.85 -1.04
C LYS A 93 -3.30 9.59 0.42
N ALA A 94 -3.53 8.33 0.79
CA ALA A 94 -3.79 7.97 2.18
C ALA A 94 -2.56 8.25 3.06
N LEU A 95 -1.35 8.06 2.54
CA LEU A 95 -0.12 8.31 3.29
C LEU A 95 0.01 9.78 3.72
N TYR A 96 -0.48 10.73 2.90
CA TYR A 96 -0.49 12.15 3.27
C TYR A 96 -1.35 12.45 4.50
N LEU A 97 -2.46 11.71 4.70
CA LEU A 97 -3.27 11.84 5.92
C LEU A 97 -2.49 11.41 7.15
N PHE A 98 -1.76 10.30 7.05
CA PHE A 98 -0.94 9.80 8.15
C PHE A 98 0.19 10.78 8.52
N ILE A 99 0.97 11.21 7.52
CA ILE A 99 2.10 12.12 7.73
C ILE A 99 1.61 13.47 8.26
N GLY A 100 0.55 14.03 7.67
CA GLY A 100 -0.05 15.30 8.11
C GLY A 100 -0.54 15.20 9.56
N GLY A 101 -1.20 14.11 9.93
CA GLY A 101 -1.64 13.87 11.30
C GLY A 101 -0.49 13.80 12.31
N MET A 102 0.56 13.03 11.99
CA MET A 102 1.76 12.92 12.83
C MET A 102 2.48 14.27 13.01
N LEU A 103 2.56 15.09 11.96
CA LEU A 103 3.16 16.42 12.04
C LEU A 103 2.36 17.34 12.97
N LEU A 104 1.03 17.38 12.85
CA LEU A 104 0.18 18.22 13.71
C LEU A 104 0.31 17.82 15.19
N ILE A 105 0.27 16.52 15.48
CA ILE A 105 0.46 15.99 16.84
C ILE A 105 1.85 16.37 17.36
N GLY A 106 2.89 16.16 16.55
CA GLY A 106 4.27 16.45 16.93
C GLY A 106 4.50 17.93 17.24
N VAL A 107 3.97 18.84 16.41
CA VAL A 107 4.09 20.29 16.61
C VAL A 107 3.34 20.73 17.88
N ALA A 108 2.10 20.26 18.07
CA ALA A 108 1.32 20.58 19.26
C ALA A 108 2.00 20.08 20.54
N PHE A 109 2.51 18.84 20.51
CA PHE A 109 3.25 18.27 21.63
C PHE A 109 4.53 19.05 21.95
N TYR A 110 5.32 19.39 20.92
CA TYR A 110 6.54 20.17 21.09
C TYR A 110 6.25 21.54 21.72
N TYR A 111 5.20 22.23 21.25
CA TYR A 111 4.81 23.52 21.80
C TYR A 111 4.42 23.41 23.28
N MET A 112 3.57 22.45 23.65
CA MET A 112 3.15 22.26 25.05
C MET A 112 4.31 21.88 25.96
N ALA A 113 5.20 21.00 25.49
CA ALA A 113 6.29 20.47 26.30
C ALA A 113 7.44 21.49 26.51
N PHE A 114 7.72 22.34 25.52
CA PHE A 114 8.94 23.17 25.53
C PHE A 114 8.71 24.68 25.43
N LEU A 115 7.64 25.13 24.77
CA LEU A 115 7.43 26.55 24.51
C LEU A 115 6.43 27.19 25.47
N ARG A 116 5.46 26.40 25.97
CA ARG A 116 4.40 26.92 26.84
C ARG A 116 4.84 27.26 28.26
N TYR A 117 5.87 26.59 28.78
CA TYR A 117 6.38 26.76 30.14
C TYR A 117 7.64 27.64 30.21
N ARG A 118 7.92 28.40 29.15
CA ARG A 118 9.06 29.31 29.05
C ARG A 118 8.57 30.74 28.93
#